data_AF-A0A956ITN3-F1
#
_entry.id   AF-A0A956ITN3-F1
#
_cell.length_a   1.000
_cell.length_b   1.000
_cell.length_c   1.000
_cell.angle_alpha   90.00
_cell.angle_beta   90.00
_cell.angle_gamma   90.00
#
_symmetry.space_group_name_H-M   'P 1'
#
loop_
_entity.id
_entity.type
_entity.pdbx_description
1 polymer ?
#
loop_
_entity_poly.entity_id
_entity_poly.type
_entity_poly.pdbx_seq_one_letter_code
_entity_poly.pdbx_strand_id
1 'polypeptide(L)'
;MKHLKAVSQVPLARCHHTRLAQGDLAAIDSCECGTLHLHLGALTLRLNEDALNELVGTLGYALAQLRAREHQSRRTEASRHLC
;
A
#
# COMPACT_ATOMS: atom_id res chain seq x y z
N MET A 1 23.08 -32.40 31.21
CA MET A 1 22.50 -31.22 31.90
C MET A 1 21.95 -30.28 30.83
N LYS A 2 20.63 -30.16 30.73
CA LYS A 2 19.94 -29.45 29.63
C LYS A 2 19.84 -27.96 29.96
N HIS A 3 20.57 -27.10 29.25
CA HIS A 3 20.37 -25.65 29.29
C HIS A 3 19.29 -25.26 28.27
N LEU A 4 18.02 -25.44 28.64
CA LEU A 4 16.91 -24.80 27.92
C LEU A 4 16.82 -23.36 28.42
N LYS A 5 17.40 -22.43 27.67
CA LYS A 5 17.17 -20.99 27.86
C LYS A 5 15.69 -20.71 27.58
N ALA A 6 15.02 -20.12 28.56
CA ALA A 6 13.66 -19.64 28.43
C ALA A 6 13.57 -18.68 27.23
N VAL A 7 12.75 -19.06 26.24
CA VAL A 7 12.30 -18.11 25.22
C VAL A 7 11.47 -17.07 25.97
N SER A 8 12.00 -15.86 26.06
CA SER A 8 11.29 -14.71 26.63
C SER A 8 10.01 -14.52 25.82
N GLN A 9 8.89 -14.98 26.37
CA GLN A 9 7.57 -14.77 25.78
C GLN A 9 7.24 -13.29 25.95
N VAL A 10 7.52 -12.50 24.91
CA VAL A 10 6.91 -11.17 24.76
C VAL A 10 5.40 -11.39 24.85
N PRO A 11 4.68 -10.67 25.72
CA PRO A 11 3.23 -10.84 25.81
C PRO A 11 2.67 -10.63 24.41
N LEU A 12 1.88 -11.58 23.91
CA LEU A 12 1.06 -11.41 22.72
C LEU A 12 0.00 -10.35 23.07
N ALA A 13 0.40 -9.08 23.13
CA ALA A 13 -0.52 -7.96 23.11
C ALA A 13 -1.42 -8.22 21.91
N ARG A 14 -2.71 -8.40 22.17
CA ARG A 14 -3.71 -8.62 21.13
C ARG A 14 -3.53 -7.46 20.15
N CYS A 15 -3.01 -7.73 18.95
CA CYS A 15 -2.91 -6.69 17.93
C CYS A 15 -4.36 -6.33 17.59
N HIS A 16 -4.88 -5.26 18.20
CA HIS A 16 -6.20 -4.77 17.88
C HIS A 16 -6.07 -3.94 16.61
N HIS A 17 -6.87 -4.27 15.61
CA HIS A 17 -6.86 -3.59 14.32
C HIS A 17 -8.02 -2.59 14.29
N THR A 18 -7.73 -1.36 13.91
CA THR A 18 -8.72 -0.30 13.74
C THR A 18 -8.77 0.10 12.28
N ARG A 19 -9.96 0.02 11.66
CA ARG A 19 -10.18 0.43 10.27
C ARG A 19 -10.01 1.93 10.12
N LEU A 20 -9.05 2.35 9.30
CA LEU A 20 -8.81 3.74 8.95
C LEU A 20 -9.52 4.13 7.65
N ALA A 21 -9.49 3.26 6.64
CA ALA A 21 -10.09 3.53 5.33
C ALA A 21 -10.57 2.25 4.65
N GLN A 22 -11.63 2.36 3.84
CA GLN A 22 -12.14 1.31 2.97
C GLN A 22 -12.63 1.92 1.65
N GLY A 23 -12.22 1.33 0.54
CA GLY A 23 -12.82 1.52 -0.78
C GLY A 23 -13.08 0.16 -1.44
N ASP A 24 -13.55 0.12 -2.68
CA ASP A 24 -14.01 -1.14 -3.28
C ASP A 24 -12.90 -2.19 -3.46
N LEU A 25 -11.67 -1.75 -3.69
CA LEU A 25 -10.51 -2.62 -3.93
C LEU A 25 -9.64 -2.83 -2.68
N ALA A 26 -9.61 -1.84 -1.77
CA ALA A 26 -8.58 -1.75 -0.74
C ALA A 26 -9.15 -1.32 0.61
N ALA A 27 -8.51 -1.77 1.67
CA ALA A 27 -8.74 -1.29 3.02
C ALA A 27 -7.41 -1.05 3.75
N ILE A 28 -7.42 -0.12 4.70
CA ILE A 28 -6.26 0.17 5.55
C ILE A 28 -6.69 0.06 7.01
N ASP A 29 -6.02 -0.81 7.75
CA ASP A 29 -6.15 -0.95 9.19
C ASP A 29 -4.88 -0.46 9.89
N SER A 30 -5.01 0.18 11.05
CA SER A 30 -3.89 0.40 11.98
C SER A 30 -3.89 -0.67 13.07
N CYS A 31 -2.72 -1.23 13.41
CA CYS A 31 -2.53 -1.95 14.66
C CYS A 31 -1.85 -1.04 15.70
N GLU A 32 -2.22 -1.20 16.97
CA GLU A 32 -1.59 -0.55 18.13
C GLU A 32 -0.07 -0.76 18.23
N CYS A 33 0.49 -1.76 17.54
CA CYS A 33 1.93 -1.97 17.44
C CYS A 33 2.65 -0.98 16.49
N GLY A 34 1.91 -0.04 15.89
CA GLY A 34 2.44 0.96 14.95
C GLY A 34 2.56 0.47 13.50
N THR A 35 2.11 -0.75 13.20
CA THR A 35 2.04 -1.26 11.82
C THR A 35 0.70 -0.92 11.18
N LEU A 36 0.75 -0.47 9.93
CA LEU A 36 -0.41 -0.33 9.05
C LEU A 36 -0.54 -1.57 8.16
N HIS A 37 -1.77 -2.04 8.02
CA HIS A 37 -2.13 -3.18 7.19
C HIS A 37 -2.91 -2.68 5.97
N LEU A 38 -2.28 -2.73 4.79
CA LEU A 38 -2.94 -2.46 3.52
C LEU A 38 -3.46 -3.76 2.94
N HIS A 39 -4.78 -3.87 2.83
CA HIS A 39 -5.48 -5.01 2.26
C HIS A 39 -5.84 -4.72 0.79
N LEU A 40 -5.54 -5.66 -0.09
CA LEU A 40 -5.89 -5.68 -1.52
C LEU A 40 -6.50 -7.05 -1.83
N GLY A 41 -7.80 -7.20 -1.56
CA GLY A 41 -8.46 -8.50 -1.57
C GLY A 41 -7.78 -9.48 -0.60
N ALA A 42 -7.25 -10.60 -1.12
CA ALA A 42 -6.55 -11.60 -0.32
C ALA A 42 -5.10 -11.22 0.05
N LEU A 43 -4.52 -10.19 -0.60
CA LEU A 43 -3.18 -9.72 -0.29
C LEU A 43 -3.22 -8.74 0.87
N THR A 44 -2.34 -8.91 1.85
CA THR A 44 -2.14 -7.94 2.94
C THR A 44 -0.67 -7.56 3.04
N LEU A 45 -0.37 -6.27 2.95
CA LEU A 45 0.95 -5.72 3.17
C LEU A 45 1.02 -5.07 4.56
N ARG A 46 2.11 -5.30 5.28
CA ARG A 46 2.40 -4.69 6.58
C ARG A 46 3.47 -3.62 6.38
N LEU A 47 3.12 -2.39 6.67
CA LEU A 47 3.95 -1.21 6.42
C LEU A 47 3.99 -0.36 7.68
N ASN A 48 5.05 0.43 7.87
CA ASN A 48 4.96 1.57 8.76
C ASN A 48 4.33 2.76 8.00
N GLU A 49 4.09 3.86 8.71
CA GLU A 49 3.48 5.06 8.13
C GLU A 49 4.31 5.66 6.98
N ASP A 50 5.62 5.79 7.18
CA ASP A 50 6.55 6.34 6.17
C ASP A 50 6.53 5.53 4.87
N ALA A 51 6.60 4.20 4.95
CA ALA A 51 6.56 3.33 3.78
C ALA A 51 5.21 3.37 3.06
N LEU A 52 4.10 3.50 3.79
CA LEU A 52 2.79 3.68 3.16
C LEU A 52 2.72 5.02 2.42
N ASN A 53 3.22 6.10 3.02
CA ASN A 53 3.24 7.42 2.40
C ASN A 53 4.09 7.44 1.12
N GLU A 54 5.27 6.81 1.15
CA GLU A 54 6.13 6.66 -0.04
C GLU A 54 5.46 5.83 -1.15
N LEU A 55 4.78 4.73 -0.77
CA LEU A 55 4.02 3.90 -1.70
C LEU A 55 2.89 4.70 -2.39
N VAL A 56 2.12 5.48 -1.62
CA VAL A 56 1.06 6.34 -2.16
C VAL A 56 1.64 7.33 -3.17
N GLY A 57 2.76 7.98 -2.84
CA GLY A 57 3.45 8.90 -3.76
C GLY A 57 3.88 8.22 -5.05
N THR A 58 4.44 7.02 -4.96
CA THR A 58 4.89 6.22 -6.12
C THR A 58 3.72 5.82 -7.02
N LEU A 59 2.62 5.35 -6.44
CA LEU A 59 1.41 5.01 -7.18
C LEU A 59 0.79 6.23 -7.88
N GLY A 60 0.70 7.36 -7.17
CA GLY A 60 0.20 8.61 -7.74
C GLY A 60 1.04 9.09 -8.93
N TYR A 61 2.37 9.03 -8.80
CA TYR A 61 3.29 9.39 -9.88
C TYR A 61 3.14 8.47 -11.10
N ALA A 62 3.02 7.16 -10.88
CA ALA A 62 2.80 6.21 -11.97
C ALA A 62 1.49 6.50 -12.74
N LEU A 63 0.39 6.76 -12.02
CA LEU A 63 -0.88 7.13 -12.62
C LEU A 63 -0.81 8.43 -13.42
N ALA A 64 -0.10 9.44 -12.91
CA ALA A 64 0.10 10.69 -13.64
C ALA A 64 0.87 10.47 -14.96
N GLN A 65 1.91 9.64 -14.95
CA GLN A 65 2.66 9.31 -16.17
C GLN A 65 1.82 8.54 -17.19
N LEU A 66 0.97 7.61 -16.75
CA LEU A 66 0.08 6.88 -17.66
C LEU A 66 -0.89 7.85 -18.38
N ARG A 67 -1.52 8.76 -17.64
CA ARG A 67 -2.42 9.78 -18.22
C ARG A 67 -1.69 10.71 -19.18
N ALA A 68 -0.47 11.14 -18.84
CA ALA A 68 0.33 11.99 -19.72
C ALA A 68 0.62 11.30 -21.06
N ARG A 69 0.90 9.99 -21.06
CA ARG A 69 1.11 9.20 -22.27
C ARG A 69 -0.16 9.09 -23.11
N GLU A 70 -1.32 8.84 -22.49
CA GLU A 70 -2.61 8.80 -23.19
C GLU A 70 -2.92 10.11 -23.92
N HIS A 71 -2.67 11.26 -23.27
CA HIS A 71 -2.86 12.57 -23.90
C HIS A 71 -1.92 12.80 -25.08
N GLN A 72 -0.67 12.34 -24.98
CA GLN A 72 0.29 12.41 -26.09
C GLN A 72 -0.16 11.56 -27.27
N SER A 73 -0.61 10.31 -27.02
CA SER A 73 -1.11 9.41 -28.06
C SER A 73 -2.28 10.03 -28.83
N ARG A 74 -3.27 10.58 -28.12
CA ARG A 74 -4.43 11.26 -28.75
C ARG A 74 -4.02 12.46 -29.60
N ARG A 75 -3.04 13.25 -29.14
CA ARG A 75 -2.54 14.41 -29.90
C ARG A 75 -1.82 13.98 -31.17
N THR A 76 -1.02 12.92 -31.12
CA THR A 76 -0.34 12.40 -32.31
C THR A 76 -1.29 11.80 -33.34
N GLU A 77 -2.38 11.16 -32.90
CA GLU A 77 -3.40 10.61 -33.78
C GLU A 77 -4.25 11.71 -34.43
N ALA A 78 -4.69 12.71 -33.65
CA ALA A 78 -5.38 13.89 -34.18
C ALA A 78 -4.52 14.60 -35.24
N SER A 79 -3.21 14.74 -35.02
CA SER A 79 -2.33 15.40 -35.98
C SER A 79 -2.09 14.59 -37.27
N ARG A 80 -2.32 13.27 -37.26
CA ARG A 80 -2.18 12.39 -38.44
C ARG A 80 -3.39 12.43 -39.38
N HIS A 81 -4.56 12.84 -38.88
CA HIS A 81 -5.76 12.99 -39.70
C HIS A 81 -5.91 14.38 -40.34
N LEU A 82 -4.95 15.28 -40.10
CA LEU A 82 -4.89 16.60 -40.76
C LEU A 82 -3.92 16.64 -41.96
N CYS A 83 -3.33 15.52 -42.37
CA CYS A 83 -2.48 15.41 -43.56
C CYS A 83 -3.19 14.66 -44.69
#